data_AF-A0A328BHT4-F1
#
_entry.id   AF-A0A328BHT4-F1
#
_cell.length_a   1.000
_cell.length_b   1.000
_cell.length_c   1.000
_cell.angle_alpha   90.00
_cell.angle_beta   90.00
_cell.angle_gamma   90.00
#
_symmetry.space_group_name_H-M   'P 1'
#
loop_
_entity.id
_entity.type
_entity.pdbx_description
1 polymer ?
#
loop_
_entity_poly.entity_id
_entity_poly.type
_entity_poly.pdbx_seq_one_letter_code
_entity_poly.pdbx_strand_id
1 'polypeptide(L)'
;MKQLILPLAALLALAGCQKQAVEPAAPVSLSAQAAADATARLACGSFRTYSQGGWGSPARGNNPGTYRDARFAAALMNGSVNGLVVGVTGQLNRHYIRFETPGAIEDFLPQGGTPAALTGSYEFPFLTPTRQSVLLGQAVALKLNVYYDNAEKYGTPALHLYELVIVRGPFAGLPVGDFLAVLERAVGGDPARTVSIGGRPVPFTLAQLNDAAAAINENFEGGSANNGFLRCPVPGS
;
A
#
# COMPACT_ATOMS: atom_id res chain seq x y z
N MET A 1 -41.56 -88.63 6.09
CA MET A 1 -42.72 -88.03 5.40
C MET A 1 -42.72 -86.54 5.63
N LYS A 2 -42.84 -85.72 4.56
CA LYS A 2 -43.13 -84.26 4.49
C LYS A 2 -42.07 -83.32 5.13
N GLN A 3 -41.17 -82.69 4.35
CA GLN A 3 -41.29 -81.46 3.52
C GLN A 3 -41.54 -80.14 4.27
N LEU A 4 -40.70 -79.13 3.92
CA LEU A 4 -40.96 -77.68 3.83
C LEU A 4 -40.95 -76.90 5.18
N ILE A 5 -40.36 -75.71 5.41
CA ILE A 5 -40.13 -74.46 4.64
C ILE A 5 -38.99 -73.63 5.35
N LEU A 6 -38.14 -72.91 4.61
CA LEU A 6 -37.15 -71.88 5.07
C LEU A 6 -37.82 -70.51 5.34
N PRO A 7 -37.32 -69.59 6.20
CA PRO A 7 -36.26 -68.62 5.77
C PRO A 7 -35.29 -68.22 6.91
N LEU A 8 -34.01 -67.87 6.66
CA LEU A 8 -33.40 -66.72 5.98
C LEU A 8 -33.47 -65.37 6.76
N ALA A 9 -32.27 -64.90 7.11
CA ALA A 9 -31.83 -63.53 7.41
C ALA A 9 -32.20 -62.88 8.76
N ALA A 10 -31.19 -62.76 9.63
CA ALA A 10 -31.07 -61.65 10.58
C ALA A 10 -29.89 -60.78 10.15
N LEU A 11 -30.16 -59.78 9.33
CA LEU A 11 -29.22 -58.73 8.93
C LEU A 11 -29.40 -57.56 9.91
N LEU A 12 -28.47 -57.39 10.84
CA LEU A 12 -28.47 -56.28 11.79
C LEU A 12 -27.84 -55.05 11.12
N ALA A 13 -28.64 -54.22 10.47
CA ALA A 13 -28.21 -52.91 9.96
C ALA A 13 -28.50 -51.83 11.03
N LEU A 14 -27.47 -51.41 11.75
CA LEU A 14 -27.52 -50.18 12.55
C LEU A 14 -27.49 -48.99 11.58
N ALA A 15 -28.63 -48.30 11.49
CA ALA A 15 -28.76 -47.02 10.79
C ALA A 15 -27.91 -45.95 11.51
N GLY A 16 -26.70 -45.71 11.03
CA GLY A 16 -25.91 -44.55 11.39
C GLY A 16 -26.46 -43.30 10.70
N CYS A 17 -27.25 -42.51 11.41
CA CYS A 17 -27.55 -41.13 11.01
C CYS A 17 -26.41 -40.24 11.54
N GLN A 18 -25.30 -40.13 10.81
CA GLN A 18 -24.29 -39.12 11.13
C GLN A 18 -24.79 -37.75 10.67
N LYS A 19 -25.45 -37.05 11.59
CA LYS A 19 -25.62 -35.61 11.51
C LYS A 19 -24.24 -35.01 11.74
N GLN A 20 -23.61 -34.51 10.67
CA GLN A 20 -22.36 -33.76 10.76
C GLN A 20 -22.63 -32.53 11.63
N ALA A 21 -22.15 -32.55 12.86
CA ALA A 21 -22.14 -31.38 13.71
C ALA A 21 -21.14 -30.41 13.08
N VAL A 22 -21.65 -29.33 12.50
CA VAL A 22 -20.85 -28.14 12.22
C VAL A 22 -20.36 -27.67 13.59
N GLU A 23 -19.08 -27.89 13.85
CA GLU A 23 -18.41 -27.37 15.02
C GLU A 23 -18.53 -25.84 14.99
N PRO A 24 -19.12 -25.19 16.01
CA PRO A 24 -19.17 -23.74 16.03
C PRO A 24 -17.73 -23.24 16.08
N ALA A 25 -17.35 -22.42 15.11
CA ALA A 25 -16.07 -21.73 15.10
C ALA A 25 -15.84 -21.12 16.49
N ALA A 26 -14.77 -21.56 17.15
CA ALA A 26 -14.40 -21.04 18.46
C ALA A 26 -14.36 -19.49 18.38
N PRO A 27 -14.86 -18.78 19.40
CA PRO A 27 -14.76 -17.33 19.41
C PRO A 27 -13.28 -16.97 19.43
N VAL A 28 -12.78 -16.42 18.32
CA VAL A 28 -11.46 -15.80 18.29
C VAL A 28 -11.50 -14.72 19.37
N SER A 29 -10.71 -14.91 20.42
CA SER A 29 -10.72 -14.04 21.58
C SER A 29 -10.41 -12.62 21.11
N LEU A 30 -11.19 -11.65 21.60
CA LEU A 30 -11.05 -10.22 21.29
C LEU A 30 -9.60 -9.73 21.50
N SER A 31 -8.84 -10.41 22.36
CA SER A 31 -7.43 -10.17 22.65
C SER A 31 -6.46 -10.55 21.52
N ALA A 32 -6.73 -11.58 20.72
CA ALA A 32 -5.86 -11.98 19.62
C ALA A 32 -6.01 -11.03 18.42
N GLN A 33 -7.25 -10.60 18.14
CA GLN A 33 -7.53 -9.56 17.14
C GLN A 33 -6.94 -8.20 17.57
N ALA A 34 -7.05 -7.84 18.85
CA ALA A 34 -6.45 -6.63 19.41
C ALA A 34 -4.91 -6.64 19.41
N ALA A 35 -4.27 -7.81 19.50
CA ALA A 35 -2.81 -7.95 19.43
C ALA A 35 -2.27 -7.80 18.00
N ALA A 36 -2.97 -8.34 16.99
CA ALA A 36 -2.64 -8.08 15.58
C ALA A 36 -2.86 -6.60 15.20
N ASP A 37 -3.87 -5.98 15.82
CA ASP A 37 -4.20 -4.55 15.72
C ASP A 37 -3.27 -3.66 16.58
N ALA A 38 -2.38 -4.23 17.42
CA ALA A 38 -1.38 -3.50 18.19
C ALA A 38 -0.04 -3.34 17.42
N THR A 39 0.24 -4.20 16.45
CA THR A 39 1.53 -4.21 15.74
C THR A 39 1.69 -3.10 14.72
N ALA A 40 0.62 -2.53 14.14
CA ALA A 40 0.68 -1.38 13.21
C ALA A 40 0.47 -0.02 13.90
N ARG A 41 0.35 -0.01 15.22
CA ARG A 41 0.03 1.19 15.99
C ARG A 41 1.30 1.86 16.48
N LEU A 42 1.35 3.17 16.27
CA LEU A 42 2.24 4.05 17.00
C LEU A 42 1.43 4.77 18.08
N ALA A 43 2.11 5.34 19.07
CA ALA A 43 1.45 6.16 20.10
C ALA A 43 0.66 7.35 19.50
N CYS A 44 0.98 7.74 18.27
CA CYS A 44 0.36 8.85 17.54
C CYS A 44 -0.69 8.42 16.49
N GLY A 45 -1.06 7.15 16.40
CA GLY A 45 -2.10 6.71 15.46
C GLY A 45 -1.97 5.26 15.01
N SER A 46 -3.00 4.81 14.28
CA SER A 46 -2.94 3.56 13.51
C SER A 46 -2.71 3.93 12.05
N PHE A 47 -1.87 3.18 11.36
CA PHE A 47 -1.52 3.47 9.97
C PHE A 47 -1.72 2.24 9.13
N ARG A 48 -1.95 2.46 7.84
CA ARG A 48 -2.09 1.41 6.85
C ARG A 48 -1.40 1.87 5.57
N THR A 49 -0.46 1.07 5.12
CA THR A 49 0.23 1.27 3.85
C THR A 49 0.16 0.00 3.03
N TYR A 50 0.46 0.13 1.75
CA TYR A 50 0.56 -0.99 0.83
C TYR A 50 1.75 -0.80 -0.10
N SER A 51 2.42 -1.91 -0.39
CA SER A 51 3.42 -2.00 -1.45
C SER A 51 2.85 -1.64 -2.83
N GLN A 52 3.73 -1.34 -3.79
CA GLN A 52 3.32 -1.17 -5.19
C GLN A 52 2.62 -2.42 -5.77
N GLY A 53 3.00 -3.62 -5.35
CA GLY A 53 2.30 -4.85 -5.75
C GLY A 53 0.89 -4.93 -5.19
N GLY A 54 0.67 -4.46 -3.95
CA GLY A 54 -0.65 -4.33 -3.37
C GLY A 54 -1.53 -3.38 -4.18
N TRP A 55 -1.04 -2.16 -4.46
CA TRP A 55 -1.77 -1.16 -5.24
C TRP A 55 -2.01 -1.54 -6.70
N GLY A 56 -1.17 -2.41 -7.29
CA GLY A 56 -1.35 -2.98 -8.63
C GLY A 56 -2.22 -4.23 -8.69
N SER A 57 -2.73 -4.71 -7.55
CA SER A 57 -3.56 -5.92 -7.55
C SER A 57 -4.94 -5.68 -8.18
N PRO A 58 -5.54 -6.69 -8.85
CA PRO A 58 -6.94 -6.63 -9.27
C PRO A 58 -7.87 -6.50 -8.08
N ALA A 59 -8.96 -5.74 -8.23
CA ALA A 59 -9.96 -5.58 -7.17
C ALA A 59 -10.64 -6.92 -6.84
N ARG A 60 -10.34 -7.49 -5.65
CA ARG A 60 -10.91 -8.75 -5.15
C ARG A 60 -11.05 -8.73 -3.63
N GLY A 61 -12.29 -8.88 -3.15
CA GLY A 61 -12.56 -8.96 -1.72
C GLY A 61 -12.19 -7.66 -1.01
N ASN A 62 -11.41 -7.75 0.07
CA ASN A 62 -10.96 -6.60 0.87
C ASN A 62 -9.46 -6.33 0.66
N ASN A 63 -9.04 -6.23 -0.61
CA ASN A 63 -7.65 -6.01 -0.99
C ASN A 63 -7.40 -4.54 -1.42
N PRO A 64 -6.13 -4.13 -1.61
CA PRO A 64 -5.80 -2.74 -1.94
C PRO A 64 -6.33 -2.32 -3.32
N GLY A 65 -6.46 -3.24 -4.27
CA GLY A 65 -7.10 -2.99 -5.57
C GLY A 65 -8.57 -2.58 -5.43
N THR A 66 -9.35 -3.30 -4.61
CA THR A 66 -10.75 -2.93 -4.31
C THR A 66 -10.83 -1.56 -3.66
N TYR A 67 -9.91 -1.27 -2.75
CA TYR A 67 -9.86 0.01 -2.07
C TYR A 67 -9.49 1.17 -3.00
N ARG A 68 -8.49 0.98 -3.87
CA ARG A 68 -8.11 1.92 -4.94
C ARG A 68 -9.32 2.26 -5.81
N ASP A 69 -10.00 1.25 -6.35
CA ASP A 69 -11.13 1.44 -7.27
C ASP A 69 -12.29 2.18 -6.63
N ALA A 70 -12.64 1.82 -5.39
CA ALA A 70 -13.76 2.40 -4.66
C ALA A 70 -13.52 3.88 -4.29
N ARG A 71 -12.27 4.29 -4.12
CA ARG A 71 -11.93 5.62 -3.59
C ARG A 71 -11.38 6.59 -4.63
N PHE A 72 -10.89 6.10 -5.76
CA PHE A 72 -10.22 6.91 -6.77
C PHE A 72 -11.02 8.16 -7.20
N ALA A 73 -12.32 8.04 -7.46
CA ALA A 73 -13.12 9.18 -7.92
C ALA A 73 -13.27 10.28 -6.86
N ALA A 74 -13.61 9.90 -5.63
CA ALA A 74 -13.76 10.84 -4.52
C ALA A 74 -12.42 11.51 -4.16
N ALA A 75 -11.34 10.77 -4.37
CA ALA A 75 -9.98 11.16 -4.05
C ALA A 75 -9.35 12.07 -5.13
N LEU A 76 -9.32 11.58 -6.36
CA LEU A 76 -8.41 12.07 -7.40
C LEU A 76 -9.15 12.69 -8.59
N MET A 77 -10.48 12.83 -8.53
CA MET A 77 -11.29 13.52 -9.55
C MET A 77 -12.06 14.73 -8.99
N ASN A 78 -11.50 15.44 -8.01
CA ASN A 78 -12.14 16.63 -7.43
C ASN A 78 -11.61 17.94 -8.05
N GLY A 79 -12.54 18.81 -8.49
CA GLY A 79 -12.25 20.19 -8.92
C GLY A 79 -11.11 20.34 -9.94
N SER A 80 -9.91 20.64 -9.46
CA SER A 80 -8.70 20.91 -10.26
C SER A 80 -7.79 19.70 -10.46
N VAL A 81 -8.08 18.55 -9.84
CA VAL A 81 -7.30 17.32 -9.95
C VAL A 81 -8.03 16.34 -10.87
N ASN A 82 -7.41 16.00 -11.99
CA ASN A 82 -7.88 14.96 -12.89
C ASN A 82 -6.90 13.79 -12.84
N GLY A 83 -7.20 12.80 -12.01
CA GLY A 83 -6.38 11.61 -11.81
C GLY A 83 -5.17 11.79 -10.88
N LEU A 84 -4.40 10.72 -10.70
CA LEU A 84 -3.16 10.73 -9.94
C LEU A 84 -2.03 11.28 -10.81
N VAL A 85 -1.41 12.38 -10.42
CA VAL A 85 -0.18 12.87 -11.06
C VAL A 85 1.01 12.49 -10.20
N VAL A 86 2.08 11.94 -10.78
CA VAL A 86 3.36 11.69 -10.09
C VAL A 86 4.48 12.40 -10.84
N GLY A 87 5.31 13.13 -10.11
CA GLY A 87 6.38 13.95 -10.67
C GLY A 87 6.10 15.44 -10.57
N VAL A 88 6.62 16.23 -11.50
CA VAL A 88 6.58 17.69 -11.46
C VAL A 88 5.87 18.23 -12.71
N THR A 89 4.85 19.08 -12.49
CA THR A 89 4.08 19.72 -13.56
C THR A 89 4.44 21.20 -13.69
N GLY A 90 4.16 21.79 -14.85
CA GLY A 90 4.27 23.25 -15.06
C GLY A 90 5.68 23.84 -15.01
N GLN A 91 6.73 23.00 -14.96
CA GLN A 91 8.13 23.44 -14.93
C GLN A 91 8.89 22.96 -16.16
N LEU A 92 9.75 23.83 -16.71
CA LEU A 92 10.60 23.51 -17.85
C LEU A 92 11.62 22.42 -17.48
N ASN A 93 11.86 21.47 -18.38
CA ASN A 93 12.77 20.33 -18.15
C ASN A 93 12.42 19.53 -16.89
N ARG A 94 11.12 19.43 -16.62
CA ARG A 94 10.55 18.59 -15.58
C ARG A 94 9.40 17.80 -16.16
N HIS A 95 9.16 16.64 -15.57
CA HIS A 95 8.33 15.60 -16.13
C HIS A 95 7.36 15.03 -15.11
N TYR A 96 6.25 14.50 -15.61
CA TYR A 96 5.25 13.85 -14.79
C TYR A 96 4.62 12.67 -15.54
N ILE A 97 3.95 11.79 -14.81
CA ILE A 97 2.98 10.85 -15.36
C ILE A 97 1.64 11.07 -14.69
N ARG A 98 0.56 11.07 -15.45
CA ARG A 98 -0.81 11.10 -14.94
C ARG A 98 -1.49 9.76 -15.17
N PHE A 99 -2.26 9.31 -14.19
CA PHE A 99 -3.16 8.16 -14.29
C PHE A 99 -4.59 8.66 -14.14
N GLU A 100 -5.38 8.56 -15.21
CA GLU A 100 -6.74 9.11 -15.23
C GLU A 100 -7.79 8.18 -14.58
N THR A 101 -7.46 6.89 -14.45
CA THR A 101 -8.39 5.89 -13.91
C THR A 101 -7.69 4.99 -12.88
N PRO A 102 -8.45 4.32 -11.99
CA PRO A 102 -7.84 3.33 -11.11
C PRO A 102 -7.31 2.11 -11.88
N GLY A 103 -7.95 1.72 -12.99
CA GLY A 103 -7.45 0.67 -13.88
C GLY A 103 -6.10 1.02 -14.52
N ALA A 104 -5.88 2.29 -14.85
CA ALA A 104 -4.57 2.76 -15.30
C ALA A 104 -3.47 2.56 -14.24
N ILE A 105 -3.80 2.67 -12.95
CA ILE A 105 -2.86 2.36 -11.87
C ILE A 105 -2.67 0.84 -11.73
N GLU A 106 -3.75 0.06 -11.85
CA GLU A 106 -3.68 -1.41 -11.86
C GLU A 106 -2.71 -1.92 -12.92
N ASP A 107 -2.93 -1.50 -14.17
CA ASP A 107 -2.12 -1.93 -15.32
C ASP A 107 -0.68 -1.45 -15.24
N PHE A 108 -0.45 -0.33 -14.55
CA PHE A 108 0.88 0.23 -14.38
C PHE A 108 1.67 -0.42 -13.25
N LEU A 109 1.05 -0.93 -12.20
CA LEU A 109 1.77 -1.47 -11.04
C LEU A 109 1.76 -3.00 -10.99
N PRO A 110 2.83 -3.65 -10.49
CA PRO A 110 4.11 -3.07 -10.05
C PRO A 110 5.06 -2.76 -11.22
N GLN A 111 6.10 -2.00 -10.93
CA GLN A 111 7.20 -1.70 -11.85
C GLN A 111 8.52 -2.32 -11.36
N GLY A 112 9.35 -2.76 -12.30
CA GLY A 112 10.70 -3.28 -12.04
C GLY A 112 11.81 -2.48 -12.70
N GLY A 113 13.00 -3.07 -12.79
CA GLY A 113 14.15 -2.47 -13.47
C GLY A 113 14.93 -1.46 -12.63
N THR A 114 15.83 -0.71 -13.27
CA THR A 114 16.73 0.23 -12.58
C THR A 114 15.98 1.51 -12.14
N PRO A 115 16.21 2.01 -10.91
CA PRO A 115 15.74 3.33 -10.49
C PRO A 115 16.17 4.43 -11.48
N ALA A 116 15.20 5.11 -12.08
CA ALA A 116 15.40 6.10 -13.13
C ALA A 116 14.35 7.20 -13.03
N ALA A 117 14.70 8.40 -13.48
CA ALA A 117 13.76 9.51 -13.62
C ALA A 117 13.01 9.41 -14.96
N LEU A 118 11.86 10.07 -15.04
CA LEU A 118 11.16 10.32 -16.28
C LEU A 118 12.01 11.20 -17.21
N THR A 119 11.94 10.91 -18.50
CA THR A 119 12.59 11.70 -19.57
C THR A 119 11.57 12.46 -20.44
N GLY A 120 10.30 12.41 -20.05
CA GLY A 120 9.17 12.97 -20.77
C GLY A 120 7.94 12.99 -19.87
N SER A 121 6.92 13.76 -20.25
CA SER A 121 5.63 13.72 -19.57
C SER A 121 4.67 12.75 -20.25
N TYR A 122 3.83 12.09 -19.46
CA TYR A 122 3.00 10.96 -19.87
C TYR A 122 1.57 11.08 -19.33
N GLU A 123 0.61 10.60 -20.11
CA GLU A 123 -0.82 10.56 -19.78
C GLU A 123 -1.28 9.10 -19.95
N PHE A 124 -1.21 8.29 -18.89
CA PHE A 124 -1.41 6.85 -18.96
C PHE A 124 -2.90 6.48 -18.89
N PRO A 125 -3.39 5.55 -19.75
CA PRO A 125 -2.63 4.62 -20.61
C PRO A 125 -2.39 5.11 -22.04
N PHE A 126 -2.81 6.33 -22.39
CA PHE A 126 -2.77 6.83 -23.76
C PHE A 126 -1.35 7.17 -24.25
N LEU A 127 -0.47 7.57 -23.34
CA LEU A 127 0.92 7.90 -23.60
C LEU A 127 1.78 7.27 -22.50
N THR A 128 2.57 6.26 -22.86
CA THR A 128 3.30 5.42 -21.90
C THR A 128 4.81 5.69 -21.94
N PRO A 129 5.51 5.60 -20.78
CA PRO A 129 6.96 5.63 -20.76
C PRO A 129 7.58 4.48 -21.56
N THR A 130 8.59 4.79 -22.38
CA THR A 130 9.35 3.77 -23.13
C THR A 130 10.24 2.92 -22.25
N ARG A 131 10.51 3.37 -21.01
CA ARG A 131 11.27 2.65 -20.00
C ARG A 131 10.52 2.65 -18.68
N GLN A 132 10.35 1.45 -18.15
CA GLN A 132 9.80 1.20 -16.83
C GLN A 132 10.87 1.39 -15.76
N SER A 133 10.48 1.91 -14.60
CA SER A 133 11.40 2.09 -13.47
C SER A 133 10.72 1.74 -12.16
N VAL A 134 11.40 0.92 -11.36
CA VAL A 134 10.96 0.54 -10.01
C VAL A 134 10.73 1.78 -9.12
N LEU A 135 11.53 2.83 -9.29
CA LEU A 135 11.37 4.07 -8.54
C LEU A 135 10.02 4.75 -8.83
N LEU A 136 9.59 4.73 -10.10
CA LEU A 136 8.31 5.31 -10.48
C LEU A 136 7.15 4.51 -9.88
N GLY A 137 7.25 3.18 -9.87
CA GLY A 137 6.28 2.32 -9.19
C GLY A 137 6.20 2.59 -7.69
N GLN A 138 7.35 2.74 -7.02
CA GLN A 138 7.39 3.09 -5.60
C GLN A 138 6.83 4.48 -5.31
N ALA A 139 7.05 5.45 -6.21
CA ALA A 139 6.51 6.80 -6.06
C ALA A 139 4.99 6.85 -6.21
N VAL A 140 4.42 6.10 -7.17
CA VAL A 140 2.97 5.94 -7.31
C VAL A 140 2.38 5.33 -6.04
N ALA A 141 2.96 4.23 -5.55
CA ALA A 141 2.50 3.55 -4.34
C ALA A 141 2.57 4.46 -3.10
N LEU A 142 3.67 5.20 -2.92
CA LEU A 142 3.81 6.12 -1.80
C LEU A 142 2.80 7.26 -1.85
N LYS A 143 2.58 7.83 -3.04
CA LYS A 143 1.59 8.89 -3.21
C LYS A 143 0.18 8.39 -2.89
N LEU A 144 -0.17 7.17 -3.27
CA LEU A 144 -1.45 6.54 -2.90
C LEU A 144 -1.56 6.32 -1.39
N ASN A 145 -0.52 5.78 -0.75
CA ASN A 145 -0.50 5.59 0.71
C ASN A 145 -0.74 6.90 1.46
N VAL A 146 0.00 7.96 1.12
CA VAL A 146 -0.16 9.30 1.72
C VAL A 146 -1.55 9.88 1.43
N TYR A 147 -2.01 9.77 0.18
CA TYR A 147 -3.29 10.34 -0.21
C TYR A 147 -4.43 9.71 0.58
N TYR A 148 -4.49 8.38 0.64
CA TYR A 148 -5.61 7.69 1.27
C TYR A 148 -5.58 7.79 2.79
N ASP A 149 -4.41 7.84 3.41
CA ASP A 149 -4.28 8.14 4.83
C ASP A 149 -4.77 9.57 5.18
N ASN A 150 -4.58 10.54 4.28
CA ASN A 150 -5.16 11.88 4.46
C ASN A 150 -6.68 11.89 4.27
N ALA A 151 -7.20 11.09 3.34
CA ALA A 151 -8.63 11.00 3.06
C ALA A 151 -9.42 10.24 4.14
N GLU A 152 -8.78 9.28 4.82
CA GLU A 152 -9.39 8.45 5.85
C GLU A 152 -8.63 8.54 7.17
N LYS A 153 -9.29 8.98 8.24
CA LYS A 153 -8.70 8.93 9.58
C LYS A 153 -8.66 7.48 10.08
N TYR A 154 -7.51 6.82 9.96
CA TYR A 154 -7.26 5.52 10.58
C TYR A 154 -7.08 5.67 12.10
N GLY A 155 -8.18 5.89 12.81
CA GLY A 155 -8.22 5.93 14.29
C GLY A 155 -7.96 7.31 14.91
N THR A 156 -7.78 7.31 16.23
CA THR A 156 -7.54 8.50 17.08
C THR A 156 -6.53 8.17 18.18
N PRO A 157 -5.61 9.10 18.60
CA PRO A 157 -5.33 10.41 18.01
C PRO A 157 -4.69 10.30 16.62
N ALA A 158 -4.99 11.26 15.74
CA ALA A 158 -4.82 11.13 14.28
C ALA A 158 -3.70 12.04 13.75
N LEU A 159 -2.44 11.62 13.89
CA LEU A 159 -1.42 12.08 12.94
C LEU A 159 -1.62 11.35 11.62
N HIS A 160 -1.28 12.03 10.53
CA HIS A 160 -1.27 11.44 9.20
C HIS A 160 0.09 10.81 8.88
N LEU A 161 0.10 9.83 7.97
CA LEU A 161 1.30 9.18 7.43
C LEU A 161 2.31 10.22 6.94
N TYR A 162 1.82 11.30 6.33
CA TYR A 162 2.62 12.44 5.84
C TYR A 162 3.50 13.07 6.95
N GLU A 163 3.05 13.02 8.20
CA GLU A 163 3.70 13.63 9.37
C GLU A 163 4.67 12.69 10.08
N LEU A 164 4.65 11.39 9.76
CA LEU A 164 5.59 10.43 10.35
C LEU A 164 7.01 10.68 9.89
N VAL A 165 7.99 10.33 10.72
CA VAL A 165 9.40 10.62 10.49
C VAL A 165 10.17 9.35 10.19
N ILE A 166 11.03 9.40 9.16
CA ILE A 166 11.93 8.30 8.79
C ILE A 166 12.97 8.08 9.89
N VAL A 167 13.13 6.83 10.33
CA VAL A 167 13.99 6.47 11.48
C VAL A 167 15.45 6.18 11.07
N ARG A 168 15.67 5.62 9.88
CA ARG A 168 16.98 5.10 9.45
C ARG A 168 17.26 5.35 7.97
N GLY A 169 18.55 5.23 7.60
CA GLY A 169 19.02 5.47 6.24
C GLY A 169 19.36 6.94 5.96
N PRO A 170 19.68 7.30 4.71
CA PRO A 170 20.14 8.65 4.35
C PRO A 170 19.08 9.73 4.56
N PHE A 171 17.80 9.36 4.64
CA PHE A 171 16.68 10.27 4.86
C PHE A 171 16.18 10.29 6.31
N ALA A 172 16.94 9.71 7.25
CA ALA A 172 16.56 9.70 8.66
C ALA A 172 16.34 11.13 9.18
N GLY A 173 15.24 11.34 9.89
CA GLY A 173 14.80 12.65 10.39
C GLY A 173 13.92 13.44 9.44
N LEU A 174 13.76 13.01 8.19
CA LEU A 174 12.84 13.65 7.24
C LEU A 174 11.39 13.14 7.47
N PRO A 175 10.39 14.04 7.52
CA PRO A 175 8.98 13.65 7.44
C PRO A 175 8.67 12.93 6.12
N VAL A 176 7.73 11.99 6.13
CA VAL A 176 7.28 11.26 4.92
C VAL A 176 6.83 12.22 3.82
N GLY A 177 6.17 13.30 4.21
CA GLY A 177 5.72 14.33 3.28
C GLY A 177 6.84 15.05 2.54
N ASP A 178 7.87 15.47 3.26
CA ASP A 178 9.06 16.09 2.69
C ASP A 178 9.84 15.09 1.83
N PHE A 179 9.91 13.83 2.28
CA PHE A 179 10.49 12.75 1.48
C PHE A 179 9.73 12.54 0.17
N LEU A 180 8.39 12.51 0.20
CA LEU A 180 7.56 12.39 -1.00
C LEU A 180 7.82 13.56 -1.96
N ALA A 181 7.96 14.78 -1.47
CA ALA A 181 8.30 15.94 -2.32
C ALA A 181 9.70 15.81 -2.97
N VAL A 182 10.68 15.25 -2.26
CA VAL A 182 12.01 14.92 -2.84
C VAL A 182 11.88 13.82 -3.89
N LEU A 183 11.11 12.78 -3.60
CA LEU A 183 10.87 11.66 -4.50
C LEU A 183 10.20 12.12 -5.80
N GLU A 184 9.15 12.93 -5.73
CA GLU A 184 8.45 13.46 -6.92
C GLU A 184 9.37 14.34 -7.77
N ARG A 185 10.20 15.20 -7.16
CA ARG A 185 11.20 15.98 -7.92
C ARG A 185 12.20 15.08 -8.63
N ALA A 186 12.74 14.09 -7.93
CA ALA A 186 13.73 13.18 -8.50
C ALA A 186 13.14 12.32 -9.63
N VAL A 187 11.91 11.83 -9.48
CA VAL A 187 11.16 11.12 -10.52
C VAL A 187 10.87 12.06 -11.69
N GLY A 188 10.50 13.31 -11.42
CA GLY A 188 10.23 14.32 -12.44
C GLY A 188 11.47 14.87 -13.16
N GLY A 189 12.64 14.28 -12.97
CA GLY A 189 13.85 14.63 -13.72
C GLY A 189 14.68 15.75 -13.10
N ASP A 190 14.44 16.12 -11.83
CA ASP A 190 15.30 17.09 -11.16
C ASP A 190 16.74 16.54 -11.03
N PRO A 191 17.76 17.24 -11.56
CA PRO A 191 19.14 16.80 -11.43
C PRO A 191 19.69 16.99 -10.01
N ALA A 192 19.03 17.77 -9.13
CA ALA A 192 19.45 17.94 -7.76
C ALA A 192 19.40 16.61 -7.00
N ARG A 193 20.55 16.18 -6.50
CA ARG A 193 20.74 14.93 -5.75
C ARG A 193 21.03 15.18 -4.28
N THR A 194 20.38 16.20 -3.71
CA THR A 194 20.61 16.66 -2.35
C THR A 194 19.30 17.09 -1.70
N VAL A 195 19.12 16.78 -0.42
CA VAL A 195 18.03 17.26 0.45
C VAL A 195 18.61 17.90 1.71
N SER A 196 17.97 18.92 2.27
CA SER A 196 18.39 19.50 3.55
C SER A 196 17.74 18.74 4.70
N ILE A 197 18.53 18.19 5.62
CA ILE A 197 18.05 17.51 6.84
C ILE A 197 18.79 18.13 8.02
N GLY A 198 18.04 18.69 8.99
CA GLY A 198 18.64 19.39 10.13
C GLY A 198 19.54 20.57 9.72
N GLY A 199 19.21 21.26 8.62
CA GLY A 199 20.00 22.35 8.06
C GLY A 199 21.27 21.93 7.32
N ARG A 200 21.48 20.63 7.09
CA ARG A 200 22.65 20.10 6.39
C ARG A 200 22.27 19.49 5.04
N PRO A 201 23.02 19.76 3.96
CA PRO A 201 22.83 19.09 2.69
C PRO A 201 23.24 17.62 2.80
N VAL A 202 22.32 16.72 2.47
CA VAL A 202 22.53 15.27 2.42
C VAL A 202 22.40 14.81 0.98
N PRO A 203 23.48 14.30 0.35
CA PRO A 203 23.41 13.77 -1.00
C PRO A 203 22.67 12.41 -1.01
N PHE A 204 22.01 12.09 -2.11
CA PHE A 204 21.33 10.81 -2.29
C PHE A 204 21.40 10.28 -3.72
N THR A 205 21.16 8.98 -3.89
CA THR A 205 20.99 8.33 -5.19
C THR A 205 19.52 7.98 -5.46
N LEU A 206 19.18 7.72 -6.73
CA LEU A 206 17.85 7.21 -7.10
C LEU A 206 17.56 5.83 -6.46
N ALA A 207 18.59 5.00 -6.26
CA ALA A 207 18.45 3.72 -5.57
C ALA A 207 18.09 3.93 -4.09
N GLN A 208 18.76 4.85 -3.40
CA GLN A 208 18.42 5.17 -2.01
C GLN A 208 16.98 5.72 -1.88
N LEU A 209 16.53 6.54 -2.83
CA LEU A 209 15.14 6.99 -2.87
C LEU A 209 14.17 5.82 -3.07
N ASN A 210 14.48 4.91 -3.99
CA ASN A 210 13.67 3.72 -4.22
C ASN A 210 13.53 2.87 -2.94
N ASP A 211 14.66 2.61 -2.27
CA ASP A 211 14.69 1.74 -1.10
C ASP A 211 13.95 2.36 0.08
N ALA A 212 14.10 3.68 0.29
CA ALA A 212 13.35 4.40 1.31
C ALA A 212 11.85 4.45 1.00
N ALA A 213 11.46 4.66 -0.27
CA ALA A 213 10.05 4.65 -0.67
C ALA A 213 9.42 3.26 -0.46
N ALA A 214 10.14 2.18 -0.83
CA ALA A 214 9.73 0.81 -0.57
C ALA A 214 9.53 0.55 0.94
N ALA A 215 10.51 0.95 1.76
CA ALA A 215 10.45 0.78 3.21
C ALA A 215 9.28 1.56 3.86
N ILE A 216 8.90 2.72 3.33
CA ILE A 216 7.70 3.45 3.77
C ILE A 216 6.44 2.72 3.33
N ASN A 217 6.35 2.32 2.06
CA ASN A 217 5.17 1.65 1.49
C ASN A 217 4.84 0.35 2.21
N GLU A 218 5.86 -0.38 2.63
CA GLU A 218 5.73 -1.65 3.32
C GLU A 218 5.69 -1.48 4.84
N ASN A 219 5.83 -0.27 5.39
CA ASN A 219 6.00 -0.09 6.84
C ASN A 219 4.79 -0.59 7.63
N PHE A 220 3.58 -0.27 7.17
CA PHE A 220 2.31 -0.64 7.79
C PHE A 220 1.46 -1.52 6.87
N GLU A 221 2.07 -2.49 6.20
CA GLU A 221 1.41 -3.34 5.21
C GLU A 221 0.07 -3.90 5.74
N GLY A 222 -1.03 -3.53 5.07
CA GLY A 222 -2.39 -3.94 5.44
C GLY A 222 -2.93 -3.36 6.76
N GLY A 223 -2.14 -2.57 7.48
CA GLY A 223 -2.44 -2.10 8.83
C GLY A 223 -2.31 -3.17 9.91
N SER A 224 -1.57 -4.26 9.63
CA SER A 224 -1.33 -5.35 10.60
C SER A 224 0.12 -5.44 11.10
N ALA A 225 1.04 -4.71 10.47
CA ALA A 225 2.47 -4.72 10.79
C ALA A 225 3.00 -3.30 11.04
N ASN A 226 4.12 -3.19 11.74
CA ASN A 226 4.96 -1.99 11.78
C ASN A 226 6.43 -2.44 11.66
N ASN A 227 7.05 -2.17 10.52
CA ASN A 227 8.45 -2.54 10.26
C ASN A 227 9.47 -1.59 10.88
N GLY A 228 9.01 -0.62 11.69
CA GLY A 228 9.84 0.29 12.48
C GLY A 228 10.69 1.24 11.63
N PHE A 229 10.32 1.46 10.37
CA PHE A 229 10.96 2.45 9.50
C PHE A 229 10.46 3.87 9.79
N LEU A 230 9.25 3.98 10.34
CA LEU A 230 8.59 5.22 10.70
C LEU A 230 8.35 5.33 12.20
N ARG A 231 8.39 6.57 12.70
CA ARG A 231 8.05 6.91 14.08
C ARG A 231 7.20 8.17 14.13
N CYS A 232 6.57 8.39 15.27
CA CYS A 232 5.92 9.66 15.57
C CYS A 232 6.96 10.80 15.56
N PRO A 233 6.56 12.01 15.11
CA PRO A 233 7.35 13.21 15.34
C PRO A 233 7.53 13.45 16.84
N VAL A 234 8.67 14.03 17.21
CA VAL A 234 8.93 14.47 18.58
C VAL A 234 8.33 15.87 18.75
N PRO A 235 7.52 16.14 19.79
CA PRO A 235 6.98 17.48 20.00
C PRO A 235 8.11 18.51 20.16
N GLY A 236 8.09 19.59 19.37
CA GLY A 236 8.97 20.76 19.53
C GLY A 236 10.27 20.77 18.73
N SER A 237 10.43 19.93 17.71
CA SER A 237 11.54 19.96 16.75
C SER A 237 11.29 20.88 15.56
#